data_AF-K0III6-F1
#
_entry.id   AF-K0III6-F1
#
_cell.length_a   1.000
_cell.length_b   1.000
_cell.length_c   1.000
_cell.angle_alpha   90.00
_cell.angle_beta   90.00
_cell.angle_gamma   90.00
#
_symmetry.space_group_name_H-M   'P 1'
#
loop_
_entity.id
_entity.type
_entity.pdbx_description
1 polymer ?
#
loop_
_entity_poly.entity_id
_entity_poly.type
_entity_poly.pdbx_seq_one_letter_code
_entity_poly.pdbx_strand_id
1 'polypeptide(L)'
;MEYSNDIIICSKSKSLLELDCTITANGHSFTANGSFLVPDKKGKLRGILYAYPNENKIGSWNGEIKIDAEYLHEWKNGFYDVTGRPQINQKIRFKYQGRQFAGIWHNKNWSSIVRVREVKQ
;
A
#
# COMPACT_ATOMS: atom_id res chain seq x y z
N MET A 1 5.07 -34.56 1.64
CA MET A 1 4.80 -33.14 1.31
C MET A 1 5.55 -32.34 2.34
N GLU A 2 6.73 -31.84 1.96
CA GLU A 2 7.58 -31.05 2.84
C GLU A 2 6.96 -29.67 3.03
N TYR A 3 6.67 -29.33 4.28
CA TYR A 3 6.26 -27.99 4.66
C TYR A 3 7.50 -27.09 4.63
N SER A 4 7.46 -26.06 3.79
CA SER A 4 8.52 -25.04 3.68
C SER A 4 8.74 -24.35 5.02
N ASN A 5 10.00 -24.28 5.45
CA ASN A 5 10.43 -23.62 6.68
C ASN A 5 10.33 -22.09 6.55
N ASP A 6 9.22 -21.51 6.99
CA ASP A 6 9.11 -20.06 7.15
C ASP A 6 9.83 -19.64 8.44
N ILE A 7 10.95 -18.91 8.31
CA ILE A 7 11.71 -18.38 9.45
C ILE A 7 11.24 -16.95 9.70
N ILE A 8 10.65 -16.73 10.88
CA ILE A 8 10.21 -15.43 11.37
C ILE A 8 11.16 -15.00 12.49
N ILE A 9 11.98 -13.97 12.24
CA ILE A 9 12.85 -13.38 13.28
C ILE A 9 12.19 -12.09 13.77
N CYS A 10 11.61 -12.13 14.97
CA CYS A 10 11.00 -10.96 15.62
C CYS A 10 11.81 -10.59 16.87
N SER A 11 12.32 -9.37 16.96
CA SER A 11 12.86 -8.84 18.22
C SER A 11 11.69 -8.48 19.16
N LYS A 12 11.72 -8.98 20.40
CA LYS A 12 10.65 -8.77 21.38
C LYS A 12 10.81 -7.42 22.06
N SER A 13 9.99 -6.44 21.69
CA SER A 13 9.71 -5.23 22.49
C SER A 13 8.22 -5.19 22.83
N LYS A 14 7.90 -4.95 24.10
CA LYS A 14 6.59 -5.21 24.73
C LYS A 14 5.52 -4.12 24.54
N SER A 15 5.66 -3.21 23.57
CA SER A 15 4.69 -2.13 23.41
C SER A 15 4.58 -1.65 21.97
N LEU A 16 3.38 -1.82 21.40
CA LEU A 16 2.85 -1.28 20.14
C LEU A 16 3.24 -2.00 18.82
N LEU A 17 2.20 -2.26 18.03
CA LEU A 17 2.20 -2.97 16.74
C LEU A 17 2.99 -2.22 15.66
N GLU A 18 4.10 -2.83 15.28
CA GLU A 18 4.60 -3.12 13.92
C GLU A 18 6.12 -3.21 14.06
N LEU A 19 6.58 -4.43 14.38
CA LEU A 19 7.99 -4.77 14.39
C LEU A 19 8.49 -4.81 12.95
N ASP A 20 9.73 -4.41 12.70
CA ASP A 20 10.46 -4.58 11.43
C ASP A 20 10.52 -6.07 11.05
N CYS A 21 9.43 -6.58 10.48
CA CYS A 21 9.29 -7.97 10.09
C CYS A 21 9.89 -8.11 8.70
N THR A 22 11.05 -8.78 8.62
CA THR A 22 11.49 -9.34 7.34
C THR A 22 10.78 -10.66 7.13
N ILE A 23 9.74 -10.69 6.31
CA ILE A 23 9.10 -11.95 5.92
C ILE A 23 9.92 -12.53 4.79
N THR A 24 10.29 -13.81 4.86
CA THR A 24 10.86 -14.51 3.70
C THR A 24 9.86 -15.55 3.21
N ALA A 25 9.38 -15.41 1.98
CA ALA A 25 8.47 -16.36 1.35
C ALA A 25 8.95 -16.69 -0.06
N ASN A 26 9.07 -17.97 -0.39
CA ASN A 26 9.59 -18.47 -1.68
C ASN A 26 10.96 -17.89 -2.07
N GLY A 27 11.88 -17.72 -1.10
CA GLY A 27 13.22 -17.20 -1.36
C GLY A 27 13.30 -15.68 -1.56
N HIS A 28 12.20 -14.96 -1.34
CA HIS A 28 12.17 -13.49 -1.38
C HIS A 28 12.05 -12.93 0.03
N SER A 29 13.00 -12.06 0.41
CA SER A 29 12.96 -11.31 1.67
C SER A 29 12.21 -9.98 1.47
N PHE A 30 11.24 -9.73 2.33
CA PHE A 30 10.37 -8.55 2.31
C PHE A 30 10.62 -7.74 3.57
N THR A 31 11.31 -6.61 3.48
CA THR A 31 11.51 -5.70 4.61
C THR A 31 10.27 -4.83 4.82
N ALA A 32 9.71 -4.83 6.03
CA ALA A 32 8.49 -4.10 6.38
C ALA A 32 8.68 -2.57 6.50
N ASN A 33 9.19 -1.89 5.48
CA ASN A 33 9.18 -0.41 5.43
C ASN A 33 7.87 0.14 4.83
N GLY A 34 6.76 -0.53 5.10
CA GLY A 34 5.42 0.06 5.01
C GLY A 34 4.91 0.54 3.66
N SER A 35 5.65 0.31 2.59
CA SER A 35 5.29 0.69 1.24
C SER A 35 5.79 -0.41 0.31
N PHE A 36 4.87 -1.25 -0.17
CA PHE A 36 5.23 -2.41 -0.96
C PHE A 36 5.08 -2.03 -2.43
N LEU A 37 6.18 -1.88 -3.15
CA LEU A 37 6.20 -1.91 -4.61
C LEU A 37 6.94 -3.17 -5.05
N VAL A 38 6.20 -4.17 -5.52
CA VAL A 38 6.73 -5.44 -6.03
C VAL A 38 6.47 -5.55 -7.52
N PRO A 39 7.38 -6.16 -8.31
CA PRO A 39 7.10 -6.45 -9.70
C PRO A 39 5.99 -7.49 -9.83
N ASP A 40 5.14 -7.33 -10.84
CA ASP A 40 4.17 -8.33 -11.27
C ASP A 40 4.80 -9.33 -12.28
N LYS A 41 4.03 -10.32 -12.72
CA LYS A 41 4.47 -11.33 -13.72
C LYS A 41 4.91 -10.72 -15.06
N LYS A 42 4.59 -9.45 -15.33
CA LYS A 42 4.91 -8.69 -16.55
C LYS A 42 6.01 -7.66 -16.30
N GLY A 43 6.66 -7.68 -15.12
CA GLY A 43 7.73 -6.76 -14.74
C GLY A 43 7.25 -5.35 -14.35
N LYS A 44 5.94 -5.11 -14.22
CA LYS A 44 5.40 -3.83 -13.75
C LYS A 44 5.34 -3.76 -12.24
N LEU A 45 5.68 -2.61 -11.65
CA LEU A 45 5.60 -2.44 -10.21
C LEU A 45 4.15 -2.28 -9.72
N ARG A 46 3.82 -2.88 -8.57
CA ARG A 46 2.52 -2.76 -7.90
C ARG A 46 2.66 -2.84 -6.39
N GLY A 47 1.69 -2.28 -5.67
CA GLY A 47 1.42 -2.69 -4.31
C GLY A 47 0.69 -1.64 -3.50
N ILE A 48 1.17 -1.34 -2.29
CA ILE A 48 0.40 -0.64 -1.26
C ILE A 48 1.17 0.56 -0.74
N LEU A 49 0.50 1.71 -0.71
CA LEU A 49 0.94 2.98 -0.10
C LEU A 49 -0.17 3.53 0.80
N TYR A 50 0.13 4.57 1.57
CA TYR A 50 -0.79 5.22 2.49
C TYR A 50 -1.10 6.65 2.06
N ALA A 51 -2.35 7.07 2.17
CA ALA A 51 -2.82 8.40 1.78
C ALA A 51 -2.62 9.43 2.91
N TYR A 52 -2.05 10.58 2.57
CA TYR A 52 -1.93 11.78 3.40
C TYR A 52 -2.67 12.94 2.71
N PRO A 53 -4.02 12.92 2.71
CA PRO A 53 -4.85 13.83 1.89
C PRO A 53 -4.64 15.30 2.24
N ASN A 54 -4.40 15.63 3.51
CA ASN A 54 -4.19 17.00 3.97
C ASN A 54 -2.86 17.59 3.45
N GLU A 55 -1.96 16.75 2.96
CA GLU A 55 -0.65 17.14 2.42
C GLU A 55 -0.57 16.96 0.90
N ASN A 56 -1.62 16.45 0.25
CA ASN A 56 -1.60 15.99 -1.14
C ASN A 56 -0.46 14.99 -1.43
N LYS A 57 -0.22 14.06 -0.49
CA LYS A 57 0.89 13.10 -0.58
C LYS A 57 0.43 11.67 -0.34
N ILE A 58 1.18 10.72 -0.87
CA ILE A 58 1.10 9.30 -0.48
C ILE A 58 2.46 8.81 -0.01
N GLY A 59 2.50 7.75 0.80
CA GLY A 59 3.76 7.36 1.43
C GLY A 59 3.79 5.98 2.06
N SER A 60 4.87 5.70 2.80
CA SER A 60 4.95 4.61 3.76
C SER A 60 4.00 4.83 4.93
N TRP A 61 3.59 3.79 5.65
CA TRP A 61 2.65 3.94 6.79
C TRP A 61 3.16 4.90 7.88
N ASN A 62 4.47 4.92 8.10
CA ASN A 62 5.14 5.75 9.11
C ASN A 62 5.38 7.19 8.64
N GLY A 63 5.11 7.49 7.36
CA GLY A 63 5.27 8.83 6.79
C GLY A 63 6.71 9.29 6.59
N GLU A 64 7.71 8.42 6.73
CA GLU A 64 9.12 8.74 6.42
C GLU A 64 9.32 9.03 4.94
N ILE A 65 8.67 8.24 4.08
CA ILE A 65 8.65 8.47 2.64
C ILE A 65 7.30 9.08 2.29
N LYS A 66 7.31 10.31 1.77
CA LYS A 66 6.12 10.96 1.21
C LYS A 66 6.40 11.43 -0.21
N ILE A 67 5.45 11.17 -1.08
CA ILE A 67 5.51 11.42 -2.52
C ILE A 67 4.30 12.27 -2.88
N ASP A 68 4.52 13.34 -3.64
CA ASP A 68 3.44 14.18 -4.13
C ASP A 68 2.48 13.36 -5.00
N ALA A 69 1.19 13.52 -4.75
CA ALA A 69 0.14 12.74 -5.38
C ALA A 69 -1.03 13.62 -5.80
N GLU A 70 -1.56 13.33 -6.98
CA GLU A 70 -2.77 13.93 -7.50
C GLU A 70 -3.98 13.10 -7.07
N TYR A 71 -4.85 13.71 -6.27
CA TYR A 71 -6.12 13.16 -5.83
C TYR A 71 -7.20 13.49 -6.86
N LEU A 72 -7.58 12.48 -7.65
CA LEU A 72 -8.51 12.61 -8.77
C LEU A 72 -9.94 12.29 -8.35
N HIS A 73 -10.79 12.02 -9.35
CA HIS A 73 -12.20 11.68 -9.22
C HIS A 73 -12.50 10.68 -8.09
N GLU A 74 -13.51 11.04 -7.30
CA GLU A 74 -14.12 10.22 -6.28
C GLU A 74 -15.42 9.60 -6.79
N TRP A 75 -15.65 8.33 -6.46
CA TRP A 75 -16.90 7.65 -6.78
C TRP A 75 -17.38 6.76 -5.63
N LYS A 76 -18.70 6.59 -5.56
CA LYS A 76 -19.34 5.63 -4.67
C LYS A 76 -19.54 4.31 -5.42
N ASN A 77 -19.33 3.19 -4.75
CA ASN A 77 -19.75 1.89 -5.28
C ASN A 77 -21.08 1.46 -4.61
N GLY A 78 -21.75 0.46 -5.18
CA GLY A 78 -23.00 -0.09 -4.63
C GLY A 78 -22.81 -0.99 -3.41
N PHE A 79 -21.57 -1.15 -2.93
CA PHE A 79 -21.26 -1.92 -1.74
C PHE A 79 -21.25 -0.98 -0.53
N TYR A 80 -21.89 -1.42 0.53
CA TYR A 80 -21.89 -0.71 1.81
C TYR A 80 -20.77 -1.28 2.69
N ASP A 81 -20.19 -0.43 3.53
CA ASP A 81 -19.34 -0.89 4.63
C ASP A 81 -20.19 -1.53 5.74
N VAL A 82 -19.53 -2.05 6.79
CA VAL A 82 -20.20 -2.71 7.91
C VAL A 82 -21.06 -1.74 8.76
N THR A 83 -21.01 -0.44 8.49
CA THR A 83 -21.86 0.59 9.11
C THR A 83 -23.05 0.99 8.24
N GLY A 84 -23.23 0.35 7.08
CA GLY A 84 -24.30 0.66 6.14
C GLY A 84 -24.05 1.94 5.34
N ARG A 85 -22.81 2.42 5.25
CA ARG A 85 -22.45 3.60 4.43
C ARG A 85 -21.84 3.18 3.10
N PRO A 86 -22.13 3.90 2.00
CA PRO A 86 -21.57 3.54 0.69
C PRO A 86 -20.05 3.70 0.71
N GLN A 87 -19.30 2.77 0.13
CA GLN A 87 -17.85 2.91 0.09
C GLN A 87 -17.47 3.99 -0.93
N ILE A 88 -16.68 4.95 -0.46
CA ILE A 88 -16.14 6.02 -1.28
C ILE A 88 -14.74 5.61 -1.71
N ASN A 89 -14.51 5.57 -3.02
CA ASN A 89 -13.22 5.27 -3.61
C ASN A 89 -12.68 6.53 -4.29
N GLN A 90 -11.37 6.68 -4.30
CA GLN A 90 -10.72 7.81 -4.97
C GLN A 90 -9.56 7.34 -5.83
N LYS A 91 -9.45 7.89 -7.03
CA LYS A 91 -8.31 7.60 -7.92
C LYS A 91 -7.14 8.50 -7.53
N ILE A 92 -5.95 7.92 -7.50
CA ILE A 92 -4.70 8.62 -7.20
C ILE A 92 -3.73 8.46 -8.36
N ARG A 93 -2.95 9.50 -8.68
CA ARG A 93 -1.80 9.41 -9.60
C ARG A 93 -0.56 10.03 -8.95
N PHE A 94 0.60 9.48 -9.26
CA PHE A 94 1.87 10.03 -8.78
C PHE A 94 3.04 9.56 -9.66
N LYS A 95 4.19 10.21 -9.48
CA LYS A 95 5.46 9.80 -10.08
C LYS A 95 6.45 9.44 -8.98
N TYR A 96 7.18 8.35 -9.18
CA TYR A 96 8.23 7.93 -8.24
C TYR A 96 9.39 7.32 -9.04
N GLN A 97 10.61 7.80 -8.79
CA GLN A 97 11.83 7.33 -9.48
C GLN A 97 11.68 7.27 -11.01
N GLY A 98 11.11 8.32 -11.62
CA GLY A 98 10.91 8.41 -13.07
C GLY A 98 9.75 7.57 -13.63
N ARG A 99 9.07 6.76 -12.81
CA ARG A 99 7.95 5.91 -13.21
C ARG A 99 6.62 6.56 -12.85
N GLN A 100 5.59 6.29 -13.65
CA GLN A 100 4.23 6.75 -13.38
C GLN A 100 3.41 5.65 -12.73
N PHE A 101 2.61 6.02 -11.74
CA PHE A 101 1.73 5.12 -11.03
C PHE A 101 0.31 5.66 -10.99
N ALA A 102 -0.64 4.73 -10.99
CA ALA A 102 -2.04 5.00 -10.70
C ALA A 102 -2.50 4.07 -9.59
N GLY A 103 -3.29 4.61 -8.67
CA GLY A 103 -3.86 3.84 -7.57
C GLY A 103 -5.32 4.13 -7.34
N ILE A 104 -5.92 3.26 -6.51
CA ILE A 104 -7.26 3.45 -5.98
C ILE A 104 -7.14 3.41 -4.46
N TRP A 105 -7.57 4.50 -3.84
CA TRP A 105 -7.82 4.59 -2.42
C TRP A 105 -9.21 4.04 -2.14
N HIS A 106 -9.27 2.81 -1.63
CA HIS A 106 -10.54 2.15 -1.35
C HIS A 106 -11.08 2.53 0.01
N ASN A 107 -12.39 2.80 0.08
CA ASN A 107 -13.10 3.16 1.29
C ASN A 107 -12.40 4.28 2.10
N LYS A 108 -12.23 5.43 1.44
CA LYS A 108 -11.52 6.62 1.93
C LYS A 108 -11.91 7.07 3.35
N ASN A 109 -13.13 6.79 3.77
CA ASN A 109 -13.63 7.18 5.09
C ASN A 109 -13.05 6.33 6.24
N TRP A 110 -12.49 5.15 5.95
CA TRP A 110 -12.15 4.14 6.94
C TRP A 110 -10.77 3.50 6.76
N SER A 111 -10.18 3.68 5.59
CA SER A 111 -8.88 3.13 5.25
C SER A 111 -7.98 4.27 4.83
N SER A 112 -6.68 4.19 5.13
CA SER A 112 -5.66 5.04 4.51
C SER A 112 -4.91 4.32 3.39
N ILE A 113 -5.25 3.05 3.12
CA ILE A 113 -4.54 2.19 2.18
C ILE A 113 -4.91 2.52 0.73
N VAL A 114 -3.89 2.78 -0.08
CA VAL A 114 -3.95 3.01 -1.52
C VAL A 114 -3.28 1.86 -2.25
N ARG A 115 -4.04 1.16 -3.09
CA ARG A 115 -3.48 0.13 -3.97
C ARG A 115 -3.00 0.78 -5.25
N VAL A 116 -1.72 0.62 -5.59
CA VAL A 116 -1.05 1.31 -6.69
C VAL A 116 -0.46 0.33 -7.69
N ARG A 117 -0.35 0.76 -8.95
CA ARG A 117 0.33 0.04 -10.02
C ARG A 117 1.03 1.01 -10.96
N GLU A 118 2.14 0.57 -11.52
CA GLU A 118 2.85 1.25 -12.59
C GLU A 118 1.97 1.26 -13.86
N VAL A 119 1.88 2.44 -14.47
CA VAL A 119 1.17 2.66 -15.72
C VAL A 119 2.16 3.02 -16.81
N LYS A 120 1.83 2.66 -18.06
CA LYS A 120 2.61 3.11 -19.21
C LYS A 120 2.42 4.63 -19.34
N GLN A 121 3.51 5.34 -19.60
CA GLN A 121 3.47 6.74 -20.03
C GLN A 121 2.67 6.84 -21.35
#